data_AF-A0A226DU67-F1
#
_entry.id   AF-A0A226DU67-F1
#
_cell.length_a   1.000
_cell.length_b   1.000
_cell.length_c   1.000
_cell.angle_alpha   90.00
_cell.angle_beta   90.00
_cell.angle_gamma   90.00
#
_symmetry.space_group_name_H-M   'P 1'
#
loop_
_entity.id
_entity.type
_entity.pdbx_description
1 polymer ?
#
loop_
_entity_poly.entity_id
_entity_poly.type
_entity_poly.pdbx_seq_one_letter_code
_entity_poly.pdbx_strand_id
1 'polypeptide(L)'
;MYSTDFLPSLLRQISVSGRLNSILYDFDRNTGNFFMTKNFSQIRIFRIQIVSQLAYCIFMLAHLLVSDLPKAKTLQGFVFCCIYFIGLGARWNYDMDVNIVQIINSSMEFEKKLVEGKPPRIVNKVTKLMKLFLDVAFLSSTAVTLAIPALIWLDPCSPPFLLSIMKDCASITWSIRSLGMQHLVILLEFWMTSHIILGGTFEIVYILFAGIVSMLNYFAVLRRYFSKYNMYPSTN
;
A
#
# COMPACT_ATOMS: atom_id res chain seq x y z
N MET A 1 -19.69 -6.96 0.91
CA MET A 1 -18.31 -7.29 0.61
C MET A 1 -17.37 -6.16 0.90
N TYR A 2 -17.42 -5.03 0.19
CA TYR A 2 -16.53 -3.92 0.48
C TYR A 2 -16.80 -3.36 1.88
N SER A 3 -18.06 -3.00 2.18
CA SER A 3 -18.41 -2.42 3.49
C SER A 3 -18.48 -3.47 4.62
N THR A 4 -18.90 -4.70 4.32
CA THR A 4 -19.07 -5.76 5.35
C THR A 4 -17.81 -6.57 5.63
N ASP A 5 -17.08 -6.97 4.58
CA ASP A 5 -16.01 -7.98 4.70
C ASP A 5 -14.61 -7.35 4.67
N PHE A 6 -14.42 -6.29 3.87
CA PHE A 6 -13.09 -5.68 3.63
C PHE A 6 -12.84 -4.43 4.48
N LEU A 7 -13.91 -3.69 4.82
CA LEU A 7 -13.81 -2.45 5.61
C LEU A 7 -13.03 -2.61 6.92
N PRO A 8 -13.20 -3.68 7.73
CA PRO A 8 -12.41 -3.82 8.96
C PRO A 8 -10.90 -3.87 8.72
N SER A 9 -10.45 -4.62 7.70
CA SER A 9 -9.04 -4.72 7.34
C SER A 9 -8.53 -3.39 6.75
N LEU A 10 -9.36 -2.71 5.95
CA LEU A 10 -9.09 -1.38 5.40
C LEU A 10 -8.88 -0.34 6.51
N LEU A 11 -9.76 -0.28 7.50
CA LEU A 11 -9.65 0.64 8.63
C LEU A 11 -8.40 0.38 9.47
N ARG A 12 -7.99 -0.89 9.61
CA ARG A 12 -6.73 -1.24 10.27
C ARG A 12 -5.52 -0.72 9.47
N GLN A 13 -5.50 -0.90 8.15
CA GLN A 13 -4.46 -0.37 7.27
C GLN A 13 -4.37 1.16 7.35
N ILE A 14 -5.52 1.84 7.30
CA ILE A 14 -5.62 3.31 7.36
C ILE A 14 -5.11 3.82 8.69
N SER A 15 -5.46 3.19 9.80
CA SER A 15 -4.97 3.57 11.13
C SER A 15 -3.44 3.53 11.21
N VAL A 16 -2.81 2.48 10.66
CA VAL A 16 -1.35 2.36 10.65
C VAL A 16 -0.70 3.34 9.67
N SER A 17 -1.22 3.43 8.46
CA SER A 17 -0.68 4.29 7.39
C SER A 17 -0.87 5.78 7.71
N GLY A 18 -1.99 6.13 8.33
CA GLY A 18 -2.31 7.49 8.78
C GLY A 18 -1.34 7.99 9.85
N ARG A 19 -0.90 7.14 10.79
CA ARG A 19 0.14 7.51 11.77
C ARG A 19 1.48 7.88 11.12
N LEU A 20 1.76 7.33 9.94
CA LEU A 20 2.96 7.63 9.16
C LEU A 20 2.75 8.77 8.15
N ASN A 21 1.55 9.35 8.09
CA ASN A 21 1.12 10.27 7.05
C ASN A 21 1.32 9.71 5.63
N SER A 22 1.31 8.38 5.47
CA SER A 22 1.58 7.71 4.18
C SER A 22 0.37 7.64 3.26
N ILE A 23 -0.80 8.06 3.76
CA ILE A 23 -2.07 8.20 3.04
C ILE A 23 -2.73 9.54 3.43
N LEU A 24 -3.60 10.03 2.55
CA LEU A 24 -4.33 11.31 2.73
C LEU A 24 -5.80 11.13 3.08
N TYR A 25 -6.22 9.90 3.40
CA TYR A 25 -7.63 9.58 3.62
C TYR A 25 -7.91 9.29 5.09
N ASP A 26 -9.03 9.81 5.56
CA ASP A 26 -9.57 9.52 6.88
C ASP A 26 -10.98 8.92 6.76
N PHE A 27 -11.42 8.23 7.81
CA PHE A 27 -12.74 7.63 7.89
C PHE A 27 -13.60 8.33 8.94
N ASP A 28 -14.73 8.89 8.52
CA ASP A 28 -15.70 9.47 9.41
C ASP A 28 -16.67 8.39 9.90
N ARG A 29 -16.57 8.05 11.19
CA ARG A 29 -17.43 7.04 11.82
C ARG A 29 -18.90 7.44 11.89
N ASN A 30 -19.21 8.73 11.87
CA ASN A 30 -20.58 9.22 11.96
C ASN A 30 -21.31 9.06 10.62
N THR A 31 -20.66 9.45 9.53
CA THR A 31 -21.23 9.33 8.18
C THR A 31 -20.99 7.96 7.55
N GLY A 32 -20.00 7.21 8.05
CA GLY A 32 -19.57 5.94 7.46
C GLY A 32 -18.84 6.11 6.13
N ASN A 33 -18.32 7.30 5.85
CA ASN A 33 -17.69 7.65 4.59
C ASN A 33 -16.21 8.01 4.77
N PHE A 34 -15.43 7.76 3.73
CA PHE A 34 -14.07 8.26 3.61
C PHE A 34 -14.07 9.70 3.14
N PHE A 35 -13.10 10.48 3.60
CA PHE A 35 -12.87 11.84 3.15
C PHE A 35 -11.37 12.14 3.04
N MET A 36 -11.03 13.11 2.21
CA MET A 36 -9.66 13.60 2.08
C MET A 36 -9.31 14.48 3.28
N THR A 37 -8.15 14.24 3.90
CA THR A 37 -7.67 15.05 5.02
C THR A 37 -7.55 16.51 4.60
N LYS A 38 -7.98 17.41 5.49
CA LYS A 38 -7.81 18.87 5.33
C LYS A 38 -6.59 19.39 6.10
N ASN A 39 -5.84 18.50 6.77
CA ASN A 39 -4.70 18.88 7.57
C ASN A 39 -3.50 19.24 6.66
N PHE A 40 -3.18 20.54 6.57
CA PHE A 40 -2.07 21.05 5.76
C PHE A 40 -0.71 20.42 6.11
N SER A 41 -0.47 20.09 7.38
CA SER A 41 0.78 19.45 7.80
C SER A 41 0.91 18.03 7.24
N GLN A 42 -0.17 17.24 7.34
CA GLN A 42 -0.23 15.90 6.77
C GLN A 42 -0.07 15.93 5.25
N ILE A 43 -0.76 16.84 4.57
CA ILE A 43 -0.63 17.05 3.12
C ILE A 43 0.82 17.38 2.73
N ARG A 44 1.46 18.28 3.48
CA ARG A 44 2.86 18.66 3.23
C ARG A 44 3.80 17.48 3.42
N ILE A 45 3.64 16.70 4.49
CA ILE A 45 4.46 15.51 4.76
C ILE A 45 4.29 14.46 3.67
N PHE A 46 3.05 14.19 3.25
CA PHE A 46 2.77 13.25 2.16
C PHE A 46 3.43 13.69 0.84
N ARG A 47 3.38 14.98 0.50
CA ARG A 47 4.08 15.51 -0.70
C ARG A 47 5.58 15.36 -0.60
N ILE A 48 6.16 15.66 0.57
CA ILE A 48 7.59 15.46 0.82
C ILE A 48 7.95 13.98 0.63
N GLN A 49 7.13 13.07 1.15
CA GLN A 49 7.28 11.62 0.99
C GLN A 49 7.29 11.18 -0.48
N ILE A 50 6.33 11.65 -1.29
CA ILE A 50 6.26 11.30 -2.73
C ILE A 50 7.49 11.81 -3.48
N VAL A 51 7.89 13.07 -3.25
CA VAL A 51 9.07 13.65 -3.89
C VAL A 51 10.36 12.96 -3.43
N SER A 52 10.48 12.66 -2.13
CA SER A 52 11.64 11.94 -1.59
C SER A 52 11.69 10.51 -2.13
N GLN A 53 10.54 9.83 -2.29
CA GLN A 53 10.47 8.51 -2.90
C GLN A 53 10.92 8.54 -4.36
N LEU A 54 10.48 9.53 -5.15
CA LEU A 54 10.94 9.70 -6.53
C LEU A 54 12.46 9.90 -6.60
N ALA A 55 13.00 10.83 -5.81
CA ALA A 55 14.44 11.08 -5.74
C ALA A 55 15.21 9.81 -5.32
N TYR A 56 14.69 9.09 -4.33
CA TYR A 56 15.27 7.84 -3.85
C TYR A 56 15.28 6.74 -4.93
N CYS A 57 14.19 6.60 -5.70
CA CYS A 57 14.13 5.66 -6.82
C CYS A 57 15.15 5.99 -7.92
N ILE A 58 15.30 7.27 -8.27
CA ILE A 58 16.31 7.73 -9.24
C ILE A 58 17.72 7.42 -8.73
N PHE A 59 17.99 7.72 -7.46
CA PHE A 59 19.29 7.49 -6.86
C PHE A 59 19.66 6.02 -6.77
N MET A 60 18.74 5.16 -6.33
CA MET A 60 18.93 3.70 -6.34
C MET A 60 19.20 3.18 -7.76
N LEU A 61 18.42 3.61 -8.75
CA LEU A 61 18.59 3.17 -10.12
C LEU A 61 19.97 3.59 -10.67
N ALA A 62 20.37 4.84 -10.46
CA ALA A 62 21.69 5.32 -10.85
C ALA A 62 22.81 4.51 -10.17
N HIS A 63 22.69 4.24 -8.87
CA HIS A 63 23.64 3.41 -8.14
C HIS A 63 23.73 1.99 -8.71
N LEU A 64 22.60 1.34 -8.99
CA LEU A 64 22.58 -0.01 -9.57
C LEU A 64 23.17 -0.09 -10.98
N LEU A 65 23.08 0.99 -11.75
CA LEU A 65 23.60 1.06 -13.12
C LEU A 65 25.11 1.37 -13.17
N VAL A 66 25.61 2.13 -12.20
CA VAL A 66 27.01 2.64 -12.19
C VAL A 66 27.93 1.82 -11.27
N SER A 67 27.39 1.11 -10.27
CA SER A 67 28.21 0.40 -9.30
C SER A 67 28.79 -0.92 -9.83
N ASP A 68 30.02 -1.23 -9.40
CA ASP A 68 30.71 -2.50 -9.65
C ASP A 68 30.24 -3.63 -8.71
N LEU A 69 28.93 -3.69 -8.43
CA LEU A 69 28.38 -4.72 -7.55
C LEU A 69 28.43 -6.12 -8.21
N PRO A 70 28.61 -7.19 -7.41
CA PRO A 70 28.42 -8.55 -7.90
C PRO A 70 27.03 -8.73 -8.51
N LYS A 71 26.91 -9.49 -9.61
CA LYS A 71 25.64 -9.64 -10.34
C LYS A 71 24.46 -10.08 -9.46
N ALA A 72 24.71 -10.94 -8.47
CA ALA A 72 23.69 -11.36 -7.49
C ALA A 72 23.18 -10.17 -6.64
N LYS A 73 24.09 -9.32 -6.17
CA LYS A 73 23.75 -8.10 -5.41
C LYS A 73 23.03 -7.07 -6.29
N THR A 74 23.45 -6.91 -7.55
CA THR A 74 22.74 -6.05 -8.52
C THR A 74 21.31 -6.53 -8.74
N LEU A 75 21.10 -7.83 -8.93
CA LEU A 75 19.75 -8.40 -9.12
C LEU A 75 18.88 -8.21 -7.87
N GLN A 76 19.43 -8.45 -6.68
CA GLN A 76 18.74 -8.19 -5.41
C GLN A 76 18.30 -6.72 -5.32
N GLY A 77 19.22 -5.78 -5.57
CA GLY A 77 18.91 -4.35 -5.54
C GLY A 77 17.87 -3.94 -6.58
N PHE A 78 17.91 -4.55 -7.78
CA PHE A 78 16.93 -4.32 -8.84
C PHE A 78 15.50 -4.72 -8.44
N VAL A 79 15.33 -5.84 -7.74
CA VAL A 79 14.01 -6.26 -7.23
C VAL A 79 13.41 -5.22 -6.29
N PHE A 80 14.20 -4.72 -5.32
CA PHE A 80 13.75 -3.65 -4.43
C PHE A 80 13.46 -2.35 -5.19
N CYS A 81 14.29 -2.00 -6.17
CA CYS A 81 14.06 -0.86 -7.04
C CYS A 81 12.70 -0.96 -7.76
N CYS A 82 12.36 -2.11 -8.36
CA CYS A 82 11.06 -2.34 -8.98
C CYS A 82 9.90 -2.20 -7.98
N ILE A 83 10.01 -2.77 -6.78
CA ILE A 83 8.99 -2.64 -5.74
C ILE A 83 8.75 -1.16 -5.40
N TYR A 84 9.82 -0.36 -5.30
CA TYR A 84 9.73 1.05 -4.91
C TYR A 84 9.14 1.91 -6.05
N PHE A 85 9.44 1.59 -7.32
CA PHE A 85 8.80 2.21 -8.47
C PHE A 85 7.32 1.86 -8.59
N ILE A 86 6.94 0.59 -8.37
CA ILE A 86 5.54 0.17 -8.33
C ILE A 86 4.80 0.89 -7.19
N GLY A 87 5.40 0.95 -6.01
CA GLY A 87 4.86 1.70 -4.88
C GLY A 87 4.74 3.19 -5.16
N LEU A 88 5.66 3.78 -5.93
CA LEU A 88 5.62 5.19 -6.31
C LEU A 88 4.46 5.44 -7.28
N GLY A 89 4.32 4.60 -8.30
CA GLY A 89 3.22 4.70 -9.27
C GLY A 89 1.85 4.52 -8.60
N ALA A 90 1.73 3.54 -7.71
CA ALA A 90 0.49 3.29 -6.97
C ALA A 90 0.07 4.45 -6.07
N ARG A 91 1.04 5.18 -5.50
CA ARG A 91 0.79 6.29 -4.57
C ARG A 91 0.88 7.67 -5.22
N TRP A 92 1.12 7.75 -6.52
CA TRP A 92 1.34 9.03 -7.20
C TRP A 92 0.04 9.85 -7.20
N ASN A 93 -0.14 10.64 -6.15
CA ASN A 93 -1.30 11.51 -5.95
C ASN A 93 -0.87 12.88 -5.43
N TYR A 94 0.06 13.53 -6.14
CA TYR A 94 0.61 14.83 -5.74
C TYR A 94 -0.47 15.95 -5.72
N ASP A 95 -1.39 15.87 -6.68
CA ASP A 95 -2.49 16.82 -6.88
C ASP A 95 -3.69 16.57 -5.95
N MET A 96 -3.60 15.56 -5.07
CA MET A 96 -4.63 15.24 -4.08
C MET A 96 -5.99 14.93 -4.70
N ASP A 97 -5.98 14.13 -5.76
CA ASP A 97 -7.17 13.63 -6.42
C ASP A 97 -8.07 12.86 -5.44
N VAL A 98 -9.36 13.18 -5.48
CA VAL A 98 -10.42 12.61 -4.65
C VAL A 98 -10.98 11.30 -5.22
N ASN A 99 -10.58 10.90 -6.43
CA ASN A 99 -11.10 9.75 -7.16
C ASN A 99 -11.04 8.46 -6.35
N ILE A 100 -9.94 8.20 -5.65
CA ILE A 100 -9.77 6.98 -4.83
C ILE A 100 -10.82 6.92 -3.72
N VAL A 101 -11.02 8.01 -2.99
CA VAL A 101 -12.04 8.12 -1.94
C VAL A 101 -13.44 7.95 -2.53
N GLN A 102 -13.70 8.58 -3.67
CA GLN A 102 -15.00 8.47 -4.36
C GLN A 102 -15.30 7.04 -4.81
N ILE A 103 -14.32 6.30 -5.32
CA ILE A 103 -14.48 4.89 -5.71
C ILE A 103 -14.86 4.03 -4.50
N ILE A 104 -14.20 4.22 -3.35
CA ILE A 104 -14.52 3.49 -2.12
C ILE A 104 -15.93 3.83 -1.65
N ASN A 105 -16.25 5.12 -1.51
CA ASN A 105 -17.55 5.57 -1.03
C ASN A 105 -18.68 5.11 -1.95
N SER A 106 -18.50 5.21 -3.27
CA SER A 106 -19.48 4.72 -4.25
C SER A 106 -19.67 3.21 -4.14
N SER A 107 -18.59 2.46 -3.92
CA SER A 107 -18.66 1.00 -3.72
C SER A 107 -19.41 0.63 -2.45
N MET A 108 -19.21 1.37 -1.35
CA MET A 108 -19.91 1.18 -0.09
C MET A 108 -21.39 1.57 -0.19
N GLU A 109 -21.70 2.69 -0.83
CA GLU A 109 -23.08 3.15 -1.04
C GLU A 109 -23.85 2.20 -1.96
N PHE A 110 -23.24 1.78 -3.07
CA PHE A 110 -23.83 0.79 -3.97
C PHE A 110 -24.13 -0.51 -3.22
N GLU A 111 -23.19 -0.99 -2.41
CA GLU A 111 -23.40 -2.18 -1.60
C GLU A 111 -24.56 -2.01 -0.61
N LYS A 112 -24.63 -0.86 0.09
CA LYS A 112 -25.72 -0.56 1.02
C LYS A 112 -27.08 -0.69 0.33
N LYS A 113 -27.25 -0.05 -0.84
CA LYS A 113 -28.46 -0.13 -1.67
C LYS A 113 -28.72 -1.56 -2.18
N LEU A 114 -27.66 -2.31 -2.48
CA LEU A 114 -27.78 -3.67 -2.98
C LEU A 114 -28.31 -4.64 -1.91
N VAL A 115 -27.94 -4.43 -0.64
CA VAL A 115 -28.27 -5.31 0.50
C VAL A 115 -29.55 -4.87 1.22
N GLU A 116 -29.97 -3.61 1.07
CA GLU A 116 -31.18 -3.08 1.69
C GLU A 116 -32.43 -3.94 1.39
N GLY A 117 -33.14 -4.33 2.45
CA GLY A 117 -34.34 -5.17 2.36
C GLY A 117 -34.11 -6.64 1.96
N LYS A 118 -32.86 -7.10 1.85
CA LYS A 118 -32.53 -8.48 1.45
C LYS A 118 -31.94 -9.28 2.62
N PRO A 119 -32.12 -10.62 2.64
CA PRO A 119 -31.50 -11.46 3.66
C PRO A 119 -29.96 -11.36 3.59
N PRO A 120 -29.26 -11.68 4.70
CA PRO A 120 -27.80 -11.64 4.76
C PRO A 120 -27.18 -12.40 3.59
N ARG A 121 -26.23 -11.75 2.93
CA ARG A 121 -25.56 -12.33 1.77
C ARG A 121 -24.74 -13.55 2.20
N ILE A 122 -24.93 -14.67 1.51
CA ILE A 122 -24.05 -15.83 1.64
C ILE A 122 -22.66 -15.43 1.09
N VAL A 123 -21.68 -15.40 1.98
CA VAL A 123 -20.28 -15.10 1.65
C VAL A 123 -19.74 -16.21 0.75
N ASN A 124 -19.29 -15.86 -0.46
CA ASN A 124 -18.73 -16.85 -1.38
C ASN A 124 -17.26 -17.16 -1.04
N LYS A 125 -16.74 -18.27 -1.58
CA LYS A 125 -15.34 -18.70 -1.36
C LYS A 125 -14.33 -17.63 -1.80
N VAL A 126 -14.63 -16.89 -2.87
CA VAL A 126 -13.78 -15.81 -3.39
C VAL A 126 -13.65 -14.67 -2.39
N THR A 127 -14.72 -14.23 -1.74
CA THR A 127 -14.69 -13.20 -0.68
C THR A 127 -13.85 -13.65 0.51
N LYS A 128 -14.00 -14.92 0.95
CA LYS A 128 -13.20 -15.46 2.06
C LYS A 128 -11.71 -15.48 1.70
N LEU A 129 -11.38 -15.91 0.49
CA LEU A 129 -10.00 -15.93 0.00
C LEU A 129 -9.44 -14.51 -0.12
N MET A 130 -10.23 -13.56 -0.64
CA MET A 130 -9.83 -12.17 -0.76
C MET A 130 -9.56 -11.55 0.62
N LYS A 131 -10.42 -11.81 1.61
CA LYS A 131 -10.20 -11.36 2.99
C LYS A 131 -8.89 -11.91 3.58
N LEU A 132 -8.63 -13.20 3.41
CA LEU A 132 -7.36 -13.82 3.81
C LEU A 132 -6.18 -13.14 3.11
N PHE A 133 -6.30 -12.88 1.81
CA PHE A 133 -5.28 -12.17 1.04
C PHE A 133 -5.03 -10.75 1.56
N LEU A 134 -6.07 -9.98 1.89
CA LEU A 134 -5.93 -8.65 2.51
C LEU A 134 -5.13 -8.70 3.81
N ASP A 135 -5.46 -9.66 4.68
CA ASP A 135 -4.80 -9.81 5.99
C ASP A 135 -3.34 -10.26 5.84
N VAL A 136 -3.07 -11.21 4.95
CA VAL A 136 -1.70 -11.68 4.63
C VAL A 136 -0.88 -10.57 3.98
N ALA A 137 -1.46 -9.79 3.07
CA ALA A 137 -0.78 -8.67 2.43
C ALA A 137 -0.41 -7.58 3.44
N PHE A 138 -1.30 -7.26 4.38
CA PHE A 138 -0.98 -6.32 5.46
C PHE A 138 0.13 -6.82 6.37
N LEU A 139 0.03 -8.09 6.82
CA LEU A 139 1.02 -8.70 7.69
C LEU A 139 2.40 -8.78 7.02
N SER A 140 2.45 -9.24 5.77
CA SER A 140 3.69 -9.32 5.00
C SER A 140 4.30 -7.95 4.74
N SER A 141 3.49 -6.95 4.39
CA SER A 141 3.96 -5.56 4.21
C SER A 141 4.60 -5.00 5.48
N THR A 142 3.98 -5.28 6.63
CA THR A 142 4.51 -4.88 7.94
C THR A 142 5.81 -5.64 8.25
N ALA A 143 5.85 -6.95 8.01
CA ALA A 143 7.04 -7.76 8.22
C ALA A 143 8.22 -7.32 7.35
N VAL A 144 7.99 -7.04 6.06
CA VAL A 144 9.02 -6.52 5.13
C VAL A 144 9.56 -5.18 5.61
N THR A 145 8.67 -4.29 6.07
CA THR A 145 9.05 -2.97 6.60
C THR A 145 9.98 -3.08 7.81
N LEU A 146 9.78 -4.09 8.67
CA LEU A 146 10.64 -4.36 9.84
C LEU A 146 11.90 -5.16 9.47
N ALA A 147 11.82 -6.02 8.46
CA ALA A 147 12.94 -6.85 8.02
C ALA A 147 14.04 -6.02 7.34
N ILE A 148 13.68 -4.95 6.62
CA ILE A 148 14.65 -4.08 5.93
C ILE A 148 15.65 -3.41 6.90
N PRO A 149 15.26 -2.68 7.96
CA PRO A 149 16.23 -2.12 8.90
C PRO A 149 17.04 -3.22 9.62
N ALA A 150 16.45 -4.39 9.87
CA ALA A 150 17.18 -5.53 10.43
C ALA A 150 18.24 -6.07 9.44
N LEU A 151 17.92 -6.14 8.15
CA LEU A 151 18.85 -6.51 7.10
C LEU A 151 20.00 -5.50 7.00
N ILE A 152 19.70 -4.20 7.04
CA ILE A 152 20.72 -3.13 7.02
C ILE A 152 21.61 -3.20 8.27
N TRP A 153 21.04 -3.54 9.42
CA TRP A 153 21.80 -3.73 10.66
C TRP A 153 22.79 -4.90 10.56
N LEU A 154 22.36 -6.01 9.91
CA LEU A 154 23.19 -7.21 9.75
C LEU A 154 24.22 -7.08 8.62
N ASP A 155 23.84 -6.50 7.48
CA ASP A 155 24.69 -6.25 6.33
C ASP A 155 24.44 -4.82 5.80
N PRO A 156 25.17 -3.82 6.29
CA PRO A 156 25.02 -2.44 5.83
C PRO A 156 25.45 -2.25 4.36
N CYS A 157 26.14 -3.22 3.77
CA CYS A 157 26.52 -3.26 2.36
C CYS A 157 25.51 -3.98 1.46
N SER A 158 24.31 -4.30 1.96
CA SER A 158 23.24 -4.88 1.15
C SER A 158 22.58 -3.80 0.26
N PRO A 159 22.59 -3.94 -1.07
CA PRO A 159 21.87 -3.02 -1.94
C PRO A 159 20.34 -3.22 -1.83
N PRO A 160 19.53 -2.21 -2.16
CA PRO A 160 19.90 -0.90 -2.73
C PRO A 160 19.96 0.23 -1.68
N PHE A 161 20.13 -0.10 -0.39
CA PHE A 161 20.01 0.86 0.70
C PHE A 161 21.16 1.86 0.73
N LEU A 162 20.93 3.05 1.30
CA LEU A 162 21.87 4.17 1.32
C LEU A 162 23.24 3.82 1.92
N LEU A 163 23.30 2.97 2.95
CA LEU A 163 24.57 2.54 3.52
C LEU A 163 25.41 1.74 2.52
N SER A 164 24.80 1.01 1.58
CA SER A 164 25.52 0.24 0.56
C SER A 164 26.27 1.11 -0.46
N ILE A 165 25.96 2.41 -0.49
CA ILE A 165 26.56 3.40 -1.39
C ILE A 165 27.83 4.00 -0.77
N MET A 166 27.99 3.88 0.55
CA MET A 166 29.20 4.32 1.23
C MET A 166 30.36 3.38 0.90
N LYS A 167 31.51 3.95 0.53
CA LYS A 167 32.73 3.19 0.20
C LYS A 167 33.17 2.26 1.34
N ASP A 168 32.97 2.71 2.57
CA ASP A 168 33.41 2.01 3.78
C ASP A 168 32.24 1.33 4.52
N CYS A 169 31.19 0.91 3.79
CA CYS A 169 30.03 0.25 4.40
C CYS A 169 30.43 -0.99 5.24
N ALA A 170 31.49 -1.68 4.85
CA ALA A 170 31.96 -2.90 5.52
C ALA A 170 32.67 -2.63 6.84
N SER A 171 33.18 -1.41 7.06
CA SER A 171 33.85 -1.04 8.32
C SER A 171 32.91 -0.37 9.32
N ILE A 172 31.62 -0.33 9.03
CA ILE A 172 30.59 0.21 9.92
C ILE A 172 30.53 -0.66 11.18
N THR A 173 30.76 -0.04 12.35
CA THR A 173 30.62 -0.69 13.65
C THR A 173 29.49 -0.05 14.44
N TRP A 174 28.61 -0.88 15.00
CA TRP A 174 27.43 -0.42 15.75
C TRP A 174 27.82 -0.06 17.19
N SER A 175 28.30 1.17 17.39
CA SER A 175 28.56 1.70 18.74
C SER A 175 27.26 2.23 19.37
N ILE A 176 26.75 1.55 20.38
CA ILE A 176 25.57 1.96 21.16
C ILE A 176 25.82 3.30 21.89
N ARG A 177 27.07 3.62 22.21
CA ARG A 177 27.42 4.83 22.99
C ARG A 177 27.39 6.13 22.18
N SER A 178 27.43 6.06 20.85
CA SER A 178 27.51 7.24 19.99
C SER A 178 26.49 7.14 18.85
N LEU A 179 25.47 8.00 18.91
CA LEU A 179 24.49 8.12 17.84
C LEU A 179 25.15 8.79 16.61
N GLY A 180 25.75 7.96 15.76
CA GLY A 180 26.42 8.39 14.53
C GLY A 180 25.50 8.48 13.32
N MET A 181 26.03 8.99 12.20
CA MET A 181 25.32 9.14 10.92
C MET A 181 24.65 7.85 10.43
N GLN A 182 25.21 6.68 10.72
CA GLN A 182 24.67 5.39 10.31
C GLN A 182 23.28 5.12 10.91
N HIS A 183 23.05 5.52 12.16
CA HIS A 183 21.75 5.38 12.81
C HIS A 183 20.70 6.28 12.16
N LEU A 184 21.08 7.50 11.77
CA LEU A 184 20.21 8.41 11.02
C LEU A 184 19.84 7.83 9.66
N VAL A 185 20.80 7.19 8.97
CA VAL A 185 20.51 6.51 7.69
C VAL A 185 19.54 5.34 7.89
N ILE A 186 19.69 4.51 8.93
CA ILE A 186 18.71 3.45 9.23
C ILE A 186 17.33 4.02 9.52
N LEU A 187 17.24 5.10 10.31
CA LEU A 187 15.95 5.75 10.58
C LEU A 187 15.32 6.30 9.30
N LEU A 188 16.12 6.90 8.42
CA LEU A 188 15.67 7.36 7.12
C LEU A 188 15.21 6.18 6.25
N GLU A 189 15.95 5.09 6.21
CA GLU A 189 15.61 3.88 5.45
C GLU A 189 14.32 3.24 5.95
N PHE A 190 14.15 3.15 7.27
CA PHE A 190 12.93 2.66 7.88
C PHE A 190 11.75 3.58 7.56
N TRP A 191 11.92 4.89 7.68
CA TRP A 191 10.88 5.86 7.32
C TRP A 191 10.51 5.76 5.83
N MET A 192 11.51 5.70 4.96
CA MET A 192 11.34 5.55 3.51
C MET A 192 10.57 4.28 3.19
N THR A 193 11.06 3.14 3.66
CA THR A 193 10.44 1.84 3.43
C THR A 193 9.00 1.79 3.98
N SER A 194 8.78 2.28 5.19
CA SER A 194 7.47 2.21 5.85
C SER A 194 6.39 2.91 5.04
N HIS A 195 6.64 4.14 4.60
CA HIS A 195 5.62 4.89 3.88
C HIS A 195 5.43 4.38 2.45
N ILE A 196 6.50 3.90 1.79
CA ILE A 196 6.43 3.25 0.46
C ILE A 196 5.60 1.98 0.51
N ILE A 197 5.96 1.04 1.39
CA ILE A 197 5.36 -0.29 1.45
C ILE A 197 3.95 -0.20 2.04
N LEU A 198 3.75 0.44 3.19
CA LEU A 198 2.43 0.49 3.81
C LEU A 198 1.44 1.37 3.02
N GLY A 199 1.92 2.50 2.48
CA GLY A 199 1.09 3.35 1.62
C GLY A 199 0.81 2.70 0.26
N GLY A 200 1.80 2.03 -0.34
CA GLY A 200 1.65 1.40 -1.66
C GLY A 200 0.76 0.16 -1.59
N THR A 201 0.92 -0.64 -0.53
CA THR A 201 0.04 -1.78 -0.26
C THR A 201 -1.41 -1.32 -0.09
N PHE A 202 -1.67 -0.18 0.57
CA PHE A 202 -3.03 0.34 0.67
C PHE A 202 -3.67 0.51 -0.71
N GLU A 203 -3.01 1.24 -1.62
CA GLU A 203 -3.54 1.56 -2.95
C GLU A 203 -3.70 0.29 -3.80
N ILE A 204 -2.67 -0.55 -3.85
CA ILE A 204 -2.69 -1.78 -4.68
C ILE A 204 -3.72 -2.78 -4.14
N VAL A 205 -3.72 -3.05 -2.83
CA VAL A 205 -4.48 -4.15 -2.26
C VAL A 205 -5.96 -3.79 -2.09
N TYR A 206 -6.27 -2.58 -1.62
CA TYR A 206 -7.64 -2.21 -1.34
C TYR A 206 -8.33 -1.54 -2.53
N ILE A 207 -7.63 -0.71 -3.30
CA ILE A 207 -8.29 -0.02 -4.42
C ILE A 207 -8.34 -0.94 -5.64
N LEU A 208 -7.20 -1.51 -6.04
CA LEU A 208 -7.17 -2.37 -7.22
C LEU A 208 -7.77 -3.75 -6.94
N PHE A 209 -7.17 -4.56 -6.06
CA PHE A 209 -7.63 -5.94 -5.88
C PHE A 209 -9.01 -6.03 -5.22
N ALA A 210 -9.23 -5.36 -4.09
CA ALA A 210 -10.53 -5.41 -3.43
C ALA A 210 -11.64 -4.74 -4.26
N GLY A 211 -11.33 -3.68 -5.01
CA GLY A 211 -12.22 -3.05 -5.98
C GLY A 211 -12.63 -4.01 -7.10
N ILE A 212 -11.68 -4.68 -7.76
CA ILE A 212 -11.96 -5.67 -8.82
C ILE A 212 -12.86 -6.78 -8.29
N VAL A 213 -12.51 -7.41 -7.17
CA VAL A 213 -13.31 -8.50 -6.60
C VAL A 213 -14.71 -8.01 -6.23
N SER A 214 -14.85 -6.77 -5.74
CA SER A 214 -16.15 -6.14 -5.44
C SER A 214 -17.00 -5.96 -6.68
N MET A 215 -16.45 -5.40 -7.75
CA MET A 215 -17.15 -5.21 -9.02
C MET A 215 -17.60 -6.54 -9.63
N LEU A 216 -16.73 -7.56 -9.67
CA LEU A 216 -17.10 -8.91 -10.15
C LEU A 216 -18.25 -9.50 -9.33
N ASN A 217 -18.23 -9.30 -8.02
CA ASN A 217 -19.29 -9.74 -7.13
C ASN A 217 -20.60 -8.97 -7.34
N TYR A 218 -20.53 -7.68 -7.65
CA TYR A 218 -21.69 -6.86 -7.96
C TYR A 218 -22.33 -7.30 -9.28
N PHE A 219 -21.54 -7.53 -10.33
CA PHE A 219 -22.04 -8.05 -11.60
C PHE A 219 -22.71 -9.42 -11.46
N ALA A 220 -22.14 -10.31 -10.63
CA ALA A 220 -22.76 -11.61 -10.35
C ALA A 220 -24.14 -11.48 -9.67
N VAL A 221 -24.32 -10.51 -8.77
CA VAL A 221 -25.61 -10.24 -8.12
C VAL A 221 -26.60 -9.62 -9.11
N LEU A 222 -26.16 -8.64 -9.90
CA LEU A 222 -27.00 -8.00 -10.92
C LEU A 222 -27.49 -9.00 -11.97
N ARG A 223 -26.62 -9.91 -12.43
CA ARG A 223 -27.01 -10.99 -13.36
C ARG A 223 -28.14 -11.86 -12.81
N ARG A 224 -28.05 -12.25 -11.53
CA ARG A 224 -29.12 -13.04 -10.86
C ARG A 224 -30.41 -12.26 -10.73
N TYR A 225 -30.30 -10.95 -10.45
CA TYR A 225 -31.46 -10.07 -10.38
C TYR A 225 -32.16 -10.01 -11.75
N PHE A 226 -31.44 -9.68 -12.81
CA PHE A 226 -32.03 -9.60 -14.16
C PHE A 226 -32.60 -10.92 -14.66
N SER A 227 -31.94 -12.06 -14.36
CA SER A 227 -32.45 -13.39 -14.69
C SER A 227 -33.76 -13.72 -13.98
N LYS A 228 -34.01 -13.18 -12.78
CA LYS A 228 -35.25 -13.44 -12.02
C LYS A 228 -36.45 -12.66 -12.56
N TYR A 229 -36.22 -11.48 -13.14
CA TYR A 229 -37.28 -10.58 -13.60
C TYR A 229 -37.53 -10.66 -15.12
N ASN A 230 -36.99 -11.67 -15.82
CA ASN A 230 -37.18 -11.89 -17.26
C ASN A 230 -36.95 -10.63 -18.13
N MET A 231 -36.09 -9.71 -17.69
CA MET A 231 -35.74 -8.53 -18.48
C MET A 231 -34.87 -8.85 -19.70
N TYR A 232 -34.39 -10.10 -19.81
CA TYR A 232 -33.81 -10.63 -21.03
C TYR A 232 -34.67 -11.80 -21.51
N PRO A 233 -35.33 -11.70 -22.68
CA PRO A 233 -35.92 -12.88 -23.30
C PRO A 233 -34.79 -13.89 -23.53
N SER A 234 -35.01 -15.14 -23.11
CA SER A 234 -34.10 -16.24 -23.40
C SER A 234 -33.88 -16.31 -24.90
N THR A 235 -32.70 -15.91 -25.36
CA THR A 235 -32.27 -16.15 -26.73
C THR A 235 -31.93 -17.64 -26.79
N ASN A 236 -32.90 -18.40 -27.30
CA ASN A 236 -32.71 -19.78 -27.74
C ASN A 236 -31.70 -19.84 -28.88
#